data_AF-A0A7G9WB63-F1
#
_entry.id   AF-A0A7G9WB63-F1
#
_cell.length_a   1.000
_cell.length_b   1.000
_cell.length_c   1.000
_cell.angle_alpha   90.00
_cell.angle_beta   90.00
_cell.angle_gamma   90.00
#
_symmetry.space_group_name_H-M   'P 1'
#
loop_
_entity.id
_entity.type
_entity.pdbx_description
1 polymer ?
#
loop_
_entity_poly.entity_id
_entity_poly.type
_entity_poly.pdbx_seq_one_letter_code
_entity_poly.pdbx_strand_id
1 'polypeptide(L)'
;MKNTFYRPEEINVEEFDSIVSKLNKDLMDISRGYVNEYDLKRYVEKLVEDQKDFEGNDKIGFWGLWDPNKLPTDARVEYFYMPSYIATGVLVSCKLDYPHIASEVTGFEAALEKGLLGSTTRGFQGHGYDNLDGLVKALNVFITAKTHIFIEKFPEICKEFTKLFKDSLEFCENSLQTGNTKGDWGEDYSVQYKCILQSIYPHRYLN
;
A
#
# COMPACT_ATOMS: atom_id res chain seq x y z
N MET A 1 -4.67 17.95 -7.83
CA MET A 1 -4.19 17.42 -6.54
C MET A 1 -3.25 18.43 -5.92
N LYS A 2 -3.36 18.66 -4.61
CA LYS A 2 -2.61 19.72 -3.90
C LYS A 2 -1.39 19.21 -3.14
N ASN A 3 -1.23 17.90 -3.02
CA ASN A 3 -0.19 17.29 -2.21
C ASN A 3 0.84 16.63 -3.11
N THR A 4 2.10 16.84 -2.76
CA THR A 4 3.24 16.15 -3.33
C THR A 4 3.86 15.36 -2.18
N PHE A 5 4.12 14.08 -2.39
CA PHE A 5 4.95 13.31 -1.48
C PHE A 5 6.28 14.07 -1.29
N TYR A 6 6.76 14.14 -0.06
CA TYR A 6 8.10 14.66 0.23
C TYR A 6 8.64 13.98 1.48
N ARG A 7 9.95 14.04 1.63
CA ARG A 7 10.65 13.59 2.83
C ARG A 7 11.07 14.82 3.63
N PRO A 8 10.60 15.00 4.87
CA PRO A 8 11.06 16.08 5.72
C PRO A 8 12.58 16.04 5.94
N GLU A 9 13.17 17.15 6.36
CA GLU A 9 14.61 17.26 6.68
C GLU A 9 14.95 16.84 8.11
N GLU A 10 13.93 16.72 8.97
CA GLU A 10 14.07 16.33 10.38
C GLU A 10 12.94 15.37 10.78
N ILE A 11 13.15 14.62 11.86
CA ILE A 11 12.10 13.74 12.40
C ILE A 11 11.07 14.60 13.14
N ASN A 12 9.87 14.70 12.57
CA ASN A 12 8.72 15.32 13.20
C ASN A 12 7.49 14.43 13.01
N VAL A 13 7.00 13.88 14.12
CA VAL A 13 5.89 12.91 14.13
C VAL A 13 4.59 13.54 13.61
N GLU A 14 4.28 14.78 14.01
CA GLU A 14 3.08 15.48 13.55
C GLU A 14 3.12 15.75 12.04
N GLU A 15 4.31 16.08 11.52
CA GLU A 15 4.52 16.25 10.09
C GLU A 15 4.40 14.91 9.35
N PHE A 16 4.99 13.85 9.87
CA PHE A 16 4.88 12.51 9.28
C PHE A 16 3.44 12.03 9.23
N ASP A 17 2.68 12.16 10.32
CA ASP A 17 1.25 11.82 10.38
C ASP A 17 0.44 12.63 9.35
N SER A 18 0.75 13.92 9.21
CA SER A 18 0.14 14.80 8.21
C SER A 18 0.44 14.34 6.79
N ILE A 19 1.67 13.92 6.50
CA ILE A 19 2.06 13.39 5.19
C ILE A 19 1.33 12.07 4.91
N VAL A 20 1.38 11.10 5.82
CA VAL A 20 0.69 9.80 5.67
C VAL A 20 -0.81 9.99 5.44
N SER A 21 -1.44 10.90 6.20
CA SER A 21 -2.85 11.22 6.05
C SER A 21 -3.18 11.83 4.68
N LYS A 22 -2.32 12.72 4.18
CA LYS A 22 -2.46 13.31 2.84
C LYS A 22 -2.31 12.26 1.74
N LEU A 23 -1.31 11.39 1.83
CA LEU A 23 -1.10 10.30 0.87
C LEU A 23 -2.32 9.38 0.79
N ASN A 24 -2.87 8.99 1.94
CA ASN A 24 -4.10 8.17 1.98
C ASN A 24 -5.27 8.86 1.31
N LYS A 25 -5.45 10.16 1.57
CA LYS A 25 -6.50 10.95 0.91
C LYS A 25 -6.30 11.00 -0.59
N ASP A 26 -5.08 11.22 -1.06
CA ASP A 26 -4.78 11.26 -2.50
C ASP A 26 -5.09 9.90 -3.15
N LEU A 27 -4.72 8.78 -2.52
CA LEU A 27 -5.10 7.44 -3.00
C LEU A 27 -6.62 7.26 -3.07
N MET A 28 -7.37 7.70 -2.06
CA MET A 28 -8.83 7.65 -2.07
C MET A 28 -9.42 8.47 -3.22
N ASP A 29 -8.95 9.71 -3.41
CA ASP A 29 -9.42 10.60 -4.47
C ASP A 29 -9.12 10.00 -5.85
N ILE A 30 -7.93 9.43 -6.06
CA ILE A 30 -7.53 8.74 -7.29
C ILE A 30 -8.44 7.52 -7.54
N SER A 31 -8.62 6.65 -6.55
CA SER A 31 -9.41 5.41 -6.69
C SER A 31 -10.89 5.68 -7.04
N ARG A 32 -11.42 6.84 -6.64
CA ARG A 32 -12.79 7.30 -6.89
C ARG A 32 -12.94 8.13 -8.17
N GLY A 33 -11.84 8.44 -8.85
CA GLY A 33 -11.85 9.29 -10.04
C GLY A 33 -11.99 10.78 -9.76
N TYR A 34 -11.75 11.22 -8.52
CA TYR A 34 -11.87 12.62 -8.09
C TYR A 34 -10.57 13.40 -8.26
N VAL A 35 -9.94 13.25 -9.43
CA VAL A 35 -8.64 13.85 -9.74
C VAL A 35 -8.64 14.55 -11.08
N ASN A 36 -7.82 15.58 -11.17
CA ASN A 36 -7.46 16.19 -12.43
C ASN A 36 -6.27 15.39 -13.03
N GLU A 37 -6.41 14.89 -14.26
CA GLU A 37 -5.40 14.03 -14.89
C GLU A 37 -4.04 14.72 -15.10
N TYR A 38 -4.01 16.03 -15.33
CA TYR A 38 -2.75 16.78 -15.44
C TYR A 38 -1.99 16.77 -14.11
N ASP A 39 -2.70 17.00 -13.01
CA ASP A 39 -2.12 16.94 -11.67
C ASP A 39 -1.73 15.51 -11.29
N LEU A 40 -2.52 14.51 -11.70
CA LEU A 40 -2.22 13.10 -11.46
C LEU A 40 -0.93 12.70 -12.18
N LYS A 41 -0.78 13.06 -13.46
CA LYS A 41 0.45 12.78 -14.22
C LYS A 41 1.68 13.35 -13.52
N ARG A 42 1.64 14.63 -13.13
CA ARG A 42 2.73 15.28 -12.39
C ARG A 42 3.05 14.60 -11.07
N TYR A 43 2.01 14.18 -10.35
CA TYR A 43 2.18 13.48 -9.08
C TYR A 43 2.85 12.11 -9.27
N VAL A 44 2.42 11.35 -10.28
CA VAL A 44 3.01 10.05 -10.61
C VAL A 44 4.45 10.20 -11.09
N GLU A 45 4.75 11.20 -11.94
CA GLU A 45 6.13 11.55 -12.31
C GLU A 45 6.99 11.81 -11.07
N LYS A 46 6.46 12.56 -10.11
CA LYS A 46 7.17 12.86 -8.88
C LYS A 46 7.36 11.64 -7.98
N LEU A 47 6.37 10.76 -7.87
CA LEU A 47 6.53 9.50 -7.15
C LEU A 47 7.61 8.62 -7.78
N VAL A 48 7.66 8.53 -9.12
CA VAL A 48 8.71 7.79 -9.82
C VAL A 48 10.09 8.39 -9.52
N GLU A 49 10.23 9.72 -9.58
CA GLU A 49 11.48 10.43 -9.26
C GLU A 49 11.91 10.22 -7.80
N ASP A 50 10.96 10.28 -6.87
CA ASP A 50 11.24 10.23 -5.44
C ASP A 50 11.40 8.81 -4.88
N GLN A 51 11.20 7.77 -5.69
CA GLN A 51 11.42 6.38 -5.23
C GLN A 51 12.89 6.20 -4.83
N LYS A 52 13.12 5.61 -3.65
CA LYS A 52 14.46 5.23 -3.20
C LYS A 52 14.62 3.73 -3.26
N ASP A 53 15.72 3.28 -3.85
CA ASP A 53 16.11 1.90 -3.86
C ASP A 53 16.50 1.43 -2.45
N PHE A 54 16.26 0.16 -2.15
CA PHE A 54 16.72 -0.46 -0.92
C PHE A 54 18.24 -0.66 -0.94
N GLU A 55 18.91 -0.35 0.16
CA GLU A 55 20.36 -0.54 0.27
C GLU A 55 20.71 -2.03 0.07
N GLY A 56 21.54 -2.31 -0.94
CA GLY A 56 21.94 -3.68 -1.29
C GLY A 56 20.95 -4.45 -2.18
N ASN A 57 19.81 -3.86 -2.57
CA ASN A 57 18.91 -4.44 -3.55
C ASN A 57 18.13 -3.37 -4.35
N ASP A 58 18.66 -3.02 -5.53
CA ASP A 58 18.10 -2.02 -6.44
C ASP A 58 16.78 -2.44 -7.11
N LYS A 59 16.36 -3.70 -6.95
CA LYS A 59 15.07 -4.19 -7.43
C LYS A 59 13.92 -3.84 -6.48
N ILE A 60 14.23 -3.27 -5.32
CA ILE A 60 13.25 -2.95 -4.29
C ILE A 60 13.20 -1.44 -4.11
N GLY A 61 12.00 -0.87 -4.16
CA GLY A 61 11.80 0.58 -4.05
C GLY A 61 10.85 0.97 -2.92
N PHE A 62 11.13 2.11 -2.27
CA PHE A 62 10.39 2.62 -1.13
C PHE A 62 10.13 4.13 -1.21
N TRP A 63 9.06 4.54 -0.53
CA TRP A 63 8.66 5.94 -0.31
C TRP A 63 8.60 6.27 1.19
N GLY A 64 9.43 5.61 2.00
CA GLY A 64 9.54 5.96 3.42
C GLY A 64 9.95 7.43 3.62
N LEU A 65 9.42 8.05 4.67
CA LEU A 65 9.65 9.46 5.02
C LEU A 65 11.05 9.69 5.60
N TRP A 66 11.66 8.65 6.16
CA TRP A 66 12.96 8.72 6.79
C TRP A 66 13.78 7.44 6.58
N ASP A 67 15.05 7.47 6.99
CA ASP A 67 15.93 6.31 7.01
C ASP A 67 15.42 5.26 8.03
N PRO A 68 15.10 4.03 7.59
CA PRO A 68 14.56 3.00 8.48
C PRO A 68 15.55 2.57 9.56
N ASN A 69 16.86 2.75 9.36
CA ASN A 69 17.87 2.42 10.37
C ASN A 69 17.92 3.43 11.52
N LYS A 70 17.36 4.64 11.30
CA LYS A 70 17.28 5.72 12.28
C LYS A 70 15.91 5.80 12.98
N LEU A 71 14.94 5.02 12.53
CA LEU A 71 13.62 4.96 13.13
C LEU A 71 13.54 3.83 14.16
N PRO A 72 12.87 4.07 15.30
CA PRO A 72 12.38 3.01 16.16
C PRO A 72 11.58 1.97 15.37
N THR A 73 11.53 0.75 15.90
CA THR A 73 10.87 -0.38 15.27
C THR A 73 9.42 -0.06 14.91
N ASP A 74 8.55 0.17 15.88
CA ASP A 74 7.17 0.68 15.69
C ASP A 74 7.04 1.81 14.66
N ALA A 75 7.89 2.83 14.73
CA ALA A 75 7.89 3.98 13.82
C ALA A 75 8.22 3.62 12.35
N ARG A 76 8.95 2.52 12.10
CA ARG A 76 9.23 2.06 10.73
C ARG A 76 7.96 1.62 10.01
N VAL A 77 7.04 0.93 10.68
CA VAL A 77 5.78 0.51 10.05
C VAL A 77 5.00 1.74 9.57
N GLU A 78 4.81 2.73 10.45
CA GLU A 78 3.99 3.90 10.14
C GLU A 78 4.67 4.88 9.18
N TYR A 79 5.99 5.08 9.29
CA TYR A 79 6.66 6.17 8.56
C TYR A 79 7.62 5.72 7.48
N PHE A 80 7.91 4.42 7.37
CA PHE A 80 8.67 3.86 6.25
C PHE A 80 7.79 2.98 5.35
N TYR A 81 7.10 1.98 5.91
CA TYR A 81 6.33 1.02 5.14
C TYR A 81 5.00 1.58 4.67
N MET A 82 4.20 2.22 5.53
CA MET A 82 2.88 2.73 5.12
C MET A 82 2.93 3.73 3.95
N PRO A 83 3.78 4.78 3.97
CA PRO A 83 3.97 5.64 2.81
C PRO A 83 4.31 4.87 1.53
N SER A 84 5.14 3.82 1.66
CA SER A 84 5.54 2.97 0.53
C SER A 84 4.36 2.15 -0.01
N TYR A 85 3.51 1.60 0.86
CA TYR A 85 2.30 0.89 0.44
C TYR A 85 1.32 1.84 -0.25
N ILE A 86 1.14 3.06 0.27
CA ILE A 86 0.22 4.04 -0.31
C ILE A 86 0.71 4.51 -1.67
N ALA A 87 1.98 4.87 -1.80
CA ALA A 87 2.58 5.25 -3.08
C ALA A 87 2.48 4.10 -4.11
N THR A 88 2.73 2.86 -3.69
CA THR A 88 2.52 1.68 -4.55
C THR A 88 1.06 1.54 -4.96
N GLY A 89 0.11 1.76 -4.05
CA GLY A 89 -1.33 1.77 -4.33
C GLY A 89 -1.73 2.86 -5.33
N VAL A 90 -1.09 4.03 -5.28
CA VAL A 90 -1.29 5.10 -6.28
C VAL A 90 -0.85 4.63 -7.66
N LEU A 91 0.33 4.02 -7.77
CA LEU A 91 0.83 3.47 -9.04
C LEU A 91 -0.08 2.35 -9.57
N VAL A 92 -0.54 1.44 -8.70
CA VAL A 92 -1.52 0.41 -9.07
C VAL A 92 -2.81 1.02 -9.61
N SER A 93 -3.36 2.02 -8.92
CA SER A 93 -4.59 2.71 -9.36
C SER A 93 -4.38 3.43 -10.70
N CYS A 94 -3.23 4.08 -10.88
CA CYS A 94 -2.89 4.72 -12.15
C CYS A 94 -2.80 3.72 -13.29
N LYS A 95 -2.16 2.55 -13.07
CA LYS A 95 -2.04 1.49 -14.08
C LYS A 95 -3.40 0.91 -14.48
N LEU A 96 -4.32 0.80 -13.52
CA LEU A 96 -5.67 0.27 -13.75
C LEU A 96 -6.61 1.26 -14.42
N ASP A 97 -6.73 2.45 -13.84
CA ASP A 97 -7.80 3.41 -14.16
C ASP A 97 -7.34 4.51 -15.14
N TYR A 98 -6.02 4.76 -15.23
CA TYR A 98 -5.43 5.80 -16.08
C TYR A 98 -4.25 5.26 -16.92
N PRO A 99 -4.46 4.20 -17.73
CA PRO A 99 -3.38 3.51 -18.43
C PRO A 99 -2.62 4.41 -19.43
N HIS A 100 -3.26 5.46 -19.98
CA HIS A 100 -2.59 6.44 -20.83
C HIS A 100 -1.55 7.26 -20.04
N ILE A 101 -1.88 7.72 -18.83
CA ILE A 101 -0.93 8.41 -17.94
C ILE A 101 0.23 7.47 -17.60
N ALA A 102 -0.07 6.24 -17.19
CA ALA A 102 0.95 5.24 -16.86
C ALA A 102 1.93 5.01 -18.03
N SER A 103 1.43 5.02 -19.27
CA SER A 103 2.27 4.85 -20.47
C SER A 103 3.15 6.06 -20.83
N GLU A 104 2.75 7.26 -20.41
CA GLU A 104 3.47 8.50 -20.72
C GLU A 104 4.56 8.83 -19.68
N VAL A 105 4.43 8.32 -18.45
CA VAL A 105 5.42 8.56 -17.39
C VAL A 105 6.62 7.63 -17.56
N THR A 106 7.77 8.22 -17.83
CA THR A 106 9.03 7.48 -17.98
C THR A 106 9.41 6.84 -16.64
N GLY A 107 9.76 5.54 -16.66
CA GLY A 107 10.14 4.78 -15.47
C GLY A 107 8.96 4.22 -14.65
N PHE A 108 7.71 4.46 -15.07
CA PHE A 108 6.52 4.03 -14.34
C PHE A 108 6.48 2.52 -14.03
N GLU A 109 6.66 1.66 -15.05
CA GLU A 109 6.57 0.20 -14.86
C GLU A 109 7.65 -0.30 -13.90
N ALA A 110 8.88 0.22 -14.01
CA ALA A 110 9.98 -0.13 -13.13
C ALA A 110 9.68 0.31 -11.69
N ALA A 111 9.18 1.54 -11.49
CA ALA A 111 8.82 2.03 -10.17
C ALA A 111 7.68 1.22 -9.54
N LEU A 112 6.67 0.84 -10.33
CA LEU A 112 5.57 -0.01 -9.90
C LEU A 112 6.07 -1.39 -9.47
N GLU A 113 6.87 -2.07 -10.30
CA GLU A 113 7.45 -3.38 -9.98
C GLU A 113 8.30 -3.33 -8.71
N LYS A 114 9.20 -2.33 -8.60
CA LYS A 114 10.03 -2.12 -7.41
C LYS A 114 9.20 -1.88 -6.14
N GLY A 115 8.13 -1.09 -6.24
CA GLY A 115 7.22 -0.80 -5.13
C GLY A 115 6.41 -2.02 -4.68
N LEU A 116 5.92 -2.81 -5.64
CA LEU A 116 5.25 -4.08 -5.37
C LEU A 116 6.21 -5.05 -4.67
N LEU A 117 7.43 -5.20 -5.17
CA LEU A 117 8.43 -6.07 -4.53
C LEU A 117 8.81 -5.55 -3.13
N GLY A 118 9.00 -4.25 -2.96
CA GLY A 118 9.22 -3.60 -1.66
C GLY A 118 8.10 -3.87 -0.67
N SER A 119 6.87 -3.92 -1.16
CA SER A 119 5.72 -4.24 -0.33
C SER A 119 5.74 -5.65 0.25
N THR A 120 6.46 -6.58 -0.39
CA THR A 120 6.59 -7.98 0.09
C THR A 120 7.62 -8.18 1.19
N THR A 121 8.57 -7.27 1.35
CA THR A 121 9.73 -7.42 2.26
C THR A 121 9.36 -7.64 3.73
N ARG A 122 8.14 -7.24 4.11
CA ARG A 122 7.60 -7.41 5.46
C ARG A 122 6.39 -8.34 5.53
N GLY A 123 5.95 -8.92 4.41
CA GLY A 123 4.76 -9.77 4.35
C GLY A 123 3.48 -9.08 4.82
N PHE A 124 3.39 -7.74 4.69
CA PHE A 124 2.35 -6.89 5.29
C PHE A 124 2.26 -6.93 6.83
N GLN A 125 3.23 -7.50 7.52
CA GLN A 125 3.19 -7.64 8.97
C GLN A 125 3.63 -6.35 9.69
N GLY A 126 2.95 -6.05 10.80
CA GLY A 126 3.35 -5.02 11.76
C GLY A 126 4.64 -5.34 12.53
N HIS A 127 4.77 -4.78 13.72
CA HIS A 127 5.90 -5.06 14.62
C HIS A 127 5.45 -5.81 15.86
N GLY A 128 6.13 -6.92 16.18
CA GLY A 128 5.93 -7.63 17.45
C GLY A 128 4.52 -8.18 17.58
N TYR A 129 3.76 -7.65 18.54
CA TYR A 129 2.39 -8.06 18.87
C TYR A 129 1.32 -7.40 17.97
N ASP A 130 1.69 -6.40 17.17
CA ASP A 130 0.77 -5.63 16.29
C ASP A 130 0.75 -6.16 14.84
N ASN A 131 1.07 -7.44 14.64
CA ASN A 131 1.23 -8.01 13.30
C ASN A 131 -0.08 -7.96 12.48
N LEU A 132 -1.23 -8.16 13.14
CA LEU A 132 -2.53 -8.17 12.49
C LEU A 132 -3.05 -6.76 12.14
N ASP A 133 -2.76 -5.76 12.97
CA ASP A 133 -3.10 -4.36 12.67
C ASP A 133 -2.35 -3.89 11.41
N GLY A 134 -1.04 -4.19 11.33
CA GLY A 134 -0.24 -3.90 10.14
C GLY A 134 -0.80 -4.57 8.88
N LEU A 135 -1.21 -5.84 8.98
CA LEU A 135 -1.82 -6.57 7.87
C LEU A 135 -3.11 -5.88 7.40
N VAL A 136 -4.00 -5.54 8.32
CA VAL A 136 -5.27 -4.89 8.01
C VAL A 136 -5.04 -3.52 7.36
N LYS A 137 -4.13 -2.70 7.89
CA LYS A 137 -3.78 -1.40 7.33
C LYS A 137 -3.23 -1.52 5.90
N ALA A 138 -2.29 -2.44 5.68
CA ALA A 138 -1.73 -2.69 4.35
C ALA A 138 -2.80 -3.17 3.35
N LEU A 139 -3.63 -4.15 3.75
CA LEU A 139 -4.72 -4.64 2.91
C LEU A 139 -5.72 -3.55 2.56
N ASN A 140 -6.10 -2.68 3.50
CA ASN A 140 -7.01 -1.56 3.23
C ASN A 140 -6.46 -0.60 2.18
N VAL A 141 -5.15 -0.30 2.20
CA VAL A 141 -4.51 0.51 1.16
C VAL A 141 -4.62 -0.14 -0.21
N PHE A 142 -4.25 -1.42 -0.32
CA PHE A 142 -4.28 -2.13 -1.60
C PHE A 142 -5.70 -2.42 -2.09
N ILE A 143 -6.67 -2.63 -1.21
CA ILE A 143 -8.08 -2.76 -1.59
C ILE A 143 -8.62 -1.43 -2.11
N THR A 144 -8.27 -0.31 -1.47
CA THR A 144 -8.59 1.04 -1.97
C THR A 144 -8.01 1.23 -3.37
N ALA A 145 -6.79 0.74 -3.62
CA ALA A 145 -6.14 0.75 -4.92
C ALA A 145 -6.71 -0.27 -5.94
N LYS A 146 -7.78 -1.01 -5.59
CA LYS A 146 -8.37 -2.08 -6.41
C LYS A 146 -7.35 -3.17 -6.80
N THR A 147 -6.39 -3.45 -5.92
CA THR A 147 -5.33 -4.43 -6.18
C THR A 147 -5.86 -5.83 -6.51
N HIS A 148 -7.01 -6.22 -5.97
CA HIS A 148 -7.67 -7.48 -6.32
C HIS A 148 -8.04 -7.57 -7.81
N ILE A 149 -8.33 -6.45 -8.48
CA ILE A 149 -8.53 -6.39 -9.94
C ILE A 149 -7.17 -6.38 -10.65
N PHE A 150 -6.20 -5.64 -10.11
CA PHE A 150 -4.86 -5.52 -10.68
C PHE A 150 -4.17 -6.87 -10.83
N ILE A 151 -4.13 -7.68 -9.78
CA ILE A 151 -3.41 -8.96 -9.79
C ILE A 151 -4.07 -10.01 -10.69
N GLU A 152 -5.35 -9.87 -11.02
CA GLU A 152 -6.02 -10.75 -11.98
C GLU A 152 -5.72 -10.34 -13.42
N LYS A 153 -5.56 -9.03 -13.68
CA LYS A 153 -5.20 -8.50 -15.01
C LYS A 153 -3.71 -8.59 -15.30
N PHE A 154 -2.87 -8.39 -14.30
CA PHE A 154 -1.42 -8.25 -14.44
C PHE A 154 -0.64 -9.09 -13.41
N PRO A 155 -0.93 -10.40 -13.26
CA PRO A 155 -0.31 -11.24 -12.21
C PRO A 155 1.22 -11.30 -12.30
N GLU A 156 1.75 -11.15 -13.52
CA GLU A 156 3.17 -11.33 -13.84
C GLU A 156 4.02 -10.09 -13.55
N ILE A 157 3.45 -8.91 -13.30
CA ILE A 157 4.23 -7.70 -12.98
C ILE A 157 5.04 -7.89 -11.70
N CYS A 158 4.48 -8.59 -10.70
CA CYS A 158 5.22 -9.02 -9.51
C CYS A 158 4.54 -10.26 -8.92
N LYS A 159 5.08 -11.45 -9.20
CA LYS A 159 4.50 -12.73 -8.78
C LYS A 159 4.49 -12.89 -7.27
N GLU A 160 5.56 -12.44 -6.63
CA GLU A 160 5.76 -12.47 -5.19
C GLU A 160 4.67 -11.66 -4.49
N PHE A 161 4.39 -10.44 -4.98
CA PHE A 161 3.33 -9.62 -4.45
C PHE A 161 1.95 -10.22 -4.73
N THR A 162 1.70 -10.70 -5.94
CA THR A 162 0.44 -11.38 -6.30
C THR A 162 0.17 -12.56 -5.36
N LYS A 163 1.17 -13.39 -5.10
CA LYS A 163 1.06 -14.52 -4.17
C LYS A 163 0.78 -14.03 -2.75
N LEU A 164 1.57 -13.09 -2.24
CA LEU A 164 1.42 -12.56 -0.88
C LEU A 164 0.01 -11.97 -0.67
N PHE A 165 -0.50 -11.20 -1.63
CA PHE A 165 -1.82 -10.61 -1.53
C PHE A 165 -2.92 -11.69 -1.48
N LYS A 166 -2.84 -12.72 -2.33
CA LYS A 166 -3.79 -13.85 -2.31
C LYS A 166 -3.73 -14.62 -1.00
N ASP A 167 -2.53 -14.98 -0.53
CA ASP A 167 -2.32 -15.67 0.74
C ASP A 167 -2.88 -14.85 1.92
N SER A 168 -2.75 -13.52 1.88
CA SER A 168 -3.24 -12.61 2.93
C SER A 168 -4.77 -12.56 2.98
N LEU A 169 -5.44 -12.61 1.82
CA LEU A 169 -6.90 -12.71 1.76
C LEU A 169 -7.40 -14.07 2.25
N GLU A 170 -6.73 -15.15 1.85
CA GLU A 170 -7.03 -16.50 2.33
C GLU A 170 -6.83 -16.60 3.86
N PHE A 171 -5.80 -15.96 4.40
CA PHE A 171 -5.60 -15.85 5.85
C PHE A 171 -6.79 -15.16 6.53
N CYS A 172 -7.31 -14.06 5.98
CA CYS A 172 -8.48 -13.37 6.54
C CYS A 172 -9.73 -14.28 6.52
N GLU A 173 -9.96 -14.99 5.42
CA GLU A 173 -11.10 -15.92 5.27
C GLU A 173 -11.00 -17.09 6.26
N ASN A 174 -9.84 -17.74 6.33
CA ASN A 174 -9.59 -18.85 7.26
C ASN A 174 -9.69 -18.41 8.72
N SER A 175 -9.21 -17.21 9.05
CA SER A 175 -9.31 -16.65 10.41
C SER A 175 -10.77 -16.46 10.83
N LEU A 176 -11.63 -15.96 9.94
CA LEU A 176 -13.06 -15.83 10.20
C LEU A 176 -13.76 -17.18 10.35
N GLN A 177 -13.41 -18.17 9.53
CA GLN A 177 -14.03 -19.51 9.58
C GLN A 177 -13.64 -20.27 10.86
N THR A 178 -12.41 -20.12 11.32
CA THR A 178 -11.87 -20.81 12.50
C THR A 178 -12.09 -20.06 13.81
N GLY A 179 -12.51 -18.80 13.76
CA GLY A 179 -12.64 -17.92 14.93
C GLY A 179 -11.31 -17.40 15.48
N ASN A 180 -10.20 -17.61 14.75
CA ASN A 180 -8.86 -17.14 15.10
C ASN A 180 -8.65 -15.69 14.66
N THR A 181 -9.50 -14.79 15.15
CA THR A 181 -9.53 -13.37 14.75
C THR A 181 -8.92 -12.42 15.77
N LYS A 182 -8.43 -12.97 16.90
CA LYS A 182 -7.90 -12.17 18.00
C LYS A 182 -6.41 -11.89 17.85
N GLY A 183 -6.03 -10.64 18.12
CA GLY A 183 -4.63 -10.23 18.28
C GLY A 183 -4.06 -10.64 19.64
N ASP A 184 -2.76 -10.37 19.81
CA ASP A 184 -2.02 -10.76 21.01
C ASP A 184 -2.46 -9.97 22.26
N TRP A 185 -3.10 -8.81 22.10
CA TRP A 185 -3.71 -8.04 23.20
C TRP A 185 -5.22 -8.25 23.33
N GLY A 186 -5.77 -9.22 22.60
CA GLY A 186 -7.20 -9.53 22.62
C GLY A 186 -8.06 -8.63 21.75
N GLU A 187 -7.47 -7.81 20.88
CA GLU A 187 -8.20 -7.09 19.83
C GLU A 187 -8.93 -8.07 18.94
N ASP A 188 -10.09 -7.70 18.41
CA ASP A 188 -10.85 -8.53 17.49
C ASP A 188 -10.85 -7.90 16.09
N TYR A 189 -10.24 -8.60 15.13
CA TYR A 189 -10.14 -8.16 13.73
C TYR A 189 -11.27 -8.71 12.84
N SER A 190 -12.26 -9.41 13.40
CA SER A 190 -13.35 -10.05 12.63
C SER A 190 -14.11 -9.06 11.76
N VAL A 191 -14.36 -7.84 12.25
CA VAL A 191 -15.08 -6.82 11.49
C VAL A 191 -14.24 -6.34 10.31
N GLN A 192 -12.96 -6.08 10.54
CA GLN A 192 -12.00 -5.61 9.55
C GLN A 192 -11.81 -6.64 8.43
N TYR A 193 -11.64 -7.92 8.78
CA TYR A 193 -11.56 -9.00 7.80
C TYR A 193 -12.84 -9.13 6.96
N LYS A 194 -14.01 -9.03 7.58
CA LYS A 194 -15.29 -9.04 6.85
C LYS A 194 -15.39 -7.86 5.88
N CYS A 195 -15.05 -6.64 6.31
CA CYS A 195 -15.05 -5.45 5.46
C CYS A 195 -14.09 -5.60 4.27
N ILE A 196 -12.88 -6.12 4.51
CA ILE A 196 -11.88 -6.43 3.47
C ILE A 196 -12.46 -7.38 2.43
N LEU A 197 -13.00 -8.52 2.87
CA LEU A 197 -13.51 -9.56 1.97
C LEU A 197 -14.80 -9.14 1.25
N GLN A 198 -15.68 -8.38 1.92
CA GLN A 198 -16.87 -7.78 1.31
C GLN A 198 -16.53 -6.77 0.21
N SER A 199 -15.45 -6.00 0.39
CA SER A 199 -15.00 -5.01 -0.60
C SER A 199 -14.51 -5.66 -1.90
N ILE A 200 -14.08 -6.93 -1.84
CA ILE A 200 -13.55 -7.69 -2.97
C ILE A 200 -14.62 -8.63 -3.56
N TYR A 201 -15.41 -9.27 -2.71
CA TYR A 201 -16.42 -10.26 -3.07
C TYR A 201 -17.80 -9.87 -2.50
N PRO A 202 -18.41 -8.76 -2.95
CA PRO A 202 -19.63 -8.23 -2.34
C PRO A 202 -20.77 -9.25 -2.32
N HIS A 203 -20.87 -10.13 -3.32
CA HIS A 203 -21.94 -11.14 -3.39
C HIS A 203 -21.75 -12.35 -2.46
N ARG A 204 -20.54 -12.61 -1.92
CA ARG A 204 -20.29 -13.78 -1.04
C ARG A 204 -20.64 -13.52 0.43
N TYR A 205 -20.74 -12.25 0.83
CA TYR A 205 -20.81 -11.83 2.23
C TYR A 205 -22.02 -10.93 2.53
N LEU A 206 -23.02 -10.94 1.65
CA LEU A 206 -24.37 -10.42 1.88
C LEU A 206 -25.22 -11.54 2.49
N ASN A 207 -25.13 -11.74 3.80
CA ASN A 207 -26.07 -12.55 4.59
C ASN A 207 -26.30 -11.86 5.94
#